data_AF-A0A4R7JU21-F1
#
_entry.id   AF-A0A4R7JU21-F1
#
_cell.length_a   1.000
_cell.length_b   1.000
_cell.length_c   1.000
_cell.angle_alpha   90.00
_cell.angle_beta   90.00
_cell.angle_gamma   90.00
#
_symmetry.space_group_name_H-M   'P 1'
#
loop_
_entity.id
_entity.type
_entity.pdbx_description
1 polymer ?
#
loop_
_entity_poly.entity_id
_entity_poly.type
_entity_poly.pdbx_seq_one_letter_code
_entity_poly.pdbx_strand_id
1 'polypeptide(L)'
;MKHLLFLVVAMLMLSSCAEELIEKPDNLIPEDKMVTIIKEMAVVNAAKATNLSKLRENGVEPTPFIFKKFEIDSAQFVDSDRYYASKPLQYENMYKKVESDLEEQRLKLEAEKKVRDSLSLVEKSKKNIDIKAKDSVSSKSVQK
;
A
#
# COMPACT_ATOMS: atom_id res chain seq x y z
N MET A 1 47.60 30.07 21.40
CA MET A 1 46.34 29.59 22.02
C MET A 1 45.18 29.58 21.04
N LYS A 2 44.74 30.73 20.51
CA LYS A 2 43.59 30.83 19.58
C LYS A 2 43.75 30.03 18.27
N HIS A 3 44.93 30.09 17.65
CA HIS A 3 45.23 29.34 16.42
C HIS A 3 45.36 27.83 16.63
N LEU A 4 45.83 27.40 17.81
CA LEU A 4 45.91 25.97 18.18
C LEU A 4 44.51 25.40 18.40
N LEU A 5 43.63 26.14 19.08
CA LEU A 5 42.23 25.78 19.26
C LEU A 5 41.52 25.62 17.91
N PHE A 6 41.75 26.56 16.98
CA PHE A 6 41.17 26.50 15.65
C PHE A 6 41.64 25.27 14.85
N LEU A 7 42.93 24.91 14.98
CA LEU A 7 43.51 23.75 14.31
C LEU A 7 42.98 22.43 14.89
N VAL A 8 42.79 22.35 16.21
CA VAL A 8 42.17 21.20 16.88
C VAL A 8 40.71 21.04 16.47
N VAL A 9 39.94 22.13 16.42
CA VAL A 9 38.54 22.11 15.95
C VAL A 9 38.46 21.70 14.48
N ALA A 10 39.35 22.21 13.62
CA ALA A 10 39.41 21.81 12.22
C ALA A 10 39.76 20.31 12.06
N MET A 11 40.67 19.78 12.88
CA MET A 11 41.04 18.36 12.86
C MET A 11 39.88 17.46 13.32
N LEU A 12 39.10 17.88 14.33
CA LEU A 12 37.91 17.15 14.79
C LEU A 12 36.79 17.12 13.74
N MET A 13 36.64 18.19 12.95
CA MET A 13 35.66 18.23 11.86
C MET A 13 36.04 17.30 10.71
N LEU A 14 37.33 17.04 10.50
CA LEU A 14 37.83 16.12 9.47
C LEU A 14 37.76 14.64 9.89
N SER A 15 37.59 14.34 11.18
CA SER A 15 37.39 12.96 11.69
C SER A 15 35.94 12.47 11.66
N SER A 16 34.99 13.28 11.17
CA SER A 16 33.62 12.84 10.94
C SER A 16 33.56 11.96 9.68
N CYS A 17 34.17 10.78 9.73
CA CYS A 17 33.97 9.76 8.71
C CYS A 17 32.52 9.27 8.84
N ALA A 18 31.74 9.37 7.76
CA ALA A 18 30.39 8.83 7.71
C ALA A 18 30.47 7.30 7.62
N GLU A 19 30.69 6.65 8.75
CA GLU A 19 30.62 5.20 8.88
C GLU A 19 29.18 4.75 8.58
N GLU A 20 29.00 3.68 7.80
CA GLU A 20 27.67 3.07 7.65
C GLU A 20 27.24 2.55 9.04
N LEU A 21 26.19 3.16 9.61
CA LEU A 21 25.70 2.82 10.96
C LEU A 21 25.28 1.36 11.08
N ILE A 22 24.85 0.76 9.97
CA ILE A 22 24.41 -0.63 9.86
C ILE A 22 25.03 -1.23 8.61
N GLU A 23 25.76 -2.32 8.78
CA GLU A 23 26.33 -3.09 7.67
C GLU A 23 25.23 -3.70 6.80
N LYS A 24 25.52 -3.86 5.50
CA LYS A 24 24.60 -4.48 4.56
C LYS A 24 24.48 -5.99 4.85
N PRO A 25 23.28 -6.51 5.16
CA PRO A 25 23.10 -7.94 5.40
C PRO A 25 23.23 -8.74 4.10
N ASP A 26 23.80 -9.94 4.18
CA ASP A 26 24.01 -10.84 3.03
C ASP A 26 22.68 -11.26 2.36
N ASN A 27 21.63 -11.38 3.16
CA ASN A 27 20.29 -11.76 2.75
C ASN A 27 19.36 -10.56 2.53
N LEU A 28 19.90 -9.36 2.27
CA LEU A 28 19.11 -8.14 2.08
C LEU A 28 17.97 -8.33 1.06
N ILE A 29 16.74 -8.00 1.48
CA ILE A 29 15.59 -7.90 0.58
C ILE A 29 15.83 -6.74 -0.40
N PRO A 30 15.83 -6.96 -1.72
CA PRO A 30 16.03 -5.88 -2.69
C PRO A 30 15.01 -4.74 -2.53
N GLU A 31 15.42 -3.50 -2.79
CA GLU A 31 14.63 -2.29 -2.53
C GLU A 31 13.23 -2.35 -3.17
N ASP A 32 13.13 -2.69 -4.46
CA ASP A 32 11.84 -2.81 -5.16
C ASP A 32 10.94 -3.92 -4.56
N LYS A 33 11.55 -5.00 -4.09
CA LYS A 33 10.83 -6.08 -3.38
C LYS A 33 10.34 -5.57 -2.03
N MET A 34 11.16 -4.82 -1.29
CA MET A 34 10.81 -4.21 0.00
C MET A 34 9.66 -3.20 -0.14
N VAL A 35 9.69 -2.33 -1.16
CA VAL A 35 8.57 -1.43 -1.50
C VAL A 35 7.26 -2.21 -1.69
N THR A 36 7.32 -3.31 -2.45
CA THR A 36 6.15 -4.15 -2.69
C THR A 36 5.64 -4.82 -1.40
N ILE A 37 6.56 -5.30 -0.56
CA ILE A 37 6.25 -5.90 0.74
C ILE A 37 5.59 -4.87 1.67
N ILE A 38 6.13 -3.66 1.78
CA ILE A 38 5.57 -2.57 2.61
C ILE A 38 4.16 -2.22 2.16
N LYS A 39 3.94 -2.07 0.84
CA LYS A 39 2.62 -1.81 0.26
C LYS A 39 1.61 -2.90 0.64
N GLU A 40 1.98 -4.16 0.47
CA GLU A 40 1.10 -5.29 0.76
C GLU A 40 0.83 -5.44 2.27
N MET A 41 1.83 -5.20 3.12
CA MET A 41 1.62 -5.12 4.57
C MET A 41 0.64 -4.01 4.94
N ALA A 42 0.72 -2.83 4.31
CA ALA A 42 -0.22 -1.74 4.56
C ALA A 42 -1.66 -2.15 4.20
N VAL A 43 -1.86 -2.79 3.03
CA VAL A 43 -3.18 -3.28 2.59
C VAL A 43 -3.73 -4.35 3.54
N VAL A 44 -2.93 -5.35 3.90
CA VAL A 44 -3.37 -6.44 4.79
C VAL A 44 -3.63 -5.91 6.21
N ASN A 45 -2.84 -4.97 6.71
CA ASN A 45 -3.09 -4.32 8.00
C ASN A 45 -4.39 -3.49 7.99
N ALA A 46 -4.68 -2.78 6.91
CA ALA A 46 -5.96 -2.06 6.75
C ALA A 46 -7.14 -3.04 6.70
N ALA A 47 -7.00 -4.17 6.00
CA ALA A 47 -8.01 -5.23 5.97
C ALA A 47 -8.24 -5.83 7.37
N LYS A 48 -7.15 -6.06 8.13
CA LYS A 48 -7.19 -6.54 9.51
C LYS A 48 -7.96 -5.59 10.43
N ALA A 49 -7.70 -4.29 10.30
CA ALA A 49 -8.40 -3.26 11.06
C ALA A 49 -9.88 -3.16 10.69
N THR A 50 -10.23 -3.45 9.43
CA THR A 50 -11.62 -3.35 8.93
C THR A 50 -12.47 -4.57 9.33
N ASN A 51 -11.96 -5.79 9.16
CA ASN A 51 -12.70 -7.01 9.51
C ASN A 51 -11.78 -8.20 9.78
N LEU A 52 -11.28 -8.28 11.02
CA LEU A 52 -10.43 -9.37 11.47
C LEU A 52 -11.13 -10.74 11.41
N SER A 53 -12.44 -10.82 11.69
CA SER A 53 -13.19 -12.09 11.67
C SER A 53 -13.12 -12.71 10.29
N LYS A 54 -13.37 -11.92 9.25
CA LYS A 54 -13.35 -12.39 7.86
C LYS A 54 -11.96 -12.85 7.42
N LEU A 55 -10.88 -12.23 7.89
CA LEU A 55 -9.53 -12.75 7.63
C LEU A 55 -9.31 -14.11 8.30
N ARG A 56 -9.70 -14.25 9.57
CA ARG A 56 -9.56 -15.49 10.34
C ARG A 56 -10.39 -16.63 9.76
N GLU A 57 -11.63 -16.35 9.33
CA GLU A 57 -12.52 -17.31 8.65
C GLU A 57 -11.89 -17.86 7.37
N ASN A 58 -11.10 -17.04 6.67
CA ASN A 58 -10.36 -17.45 5.48
C ASN A 58 -8.95 -18.00 5.80
N GLY A 59 -8.62 -18.20 7.08
CA GLY A 59 -7.32 -18.71 7.52
C GLY A 59 -6.14 -17.77 7.23
N VAL A 60 -6.40 -16.47 7.05
CA VAL A 60 -5.38 -15.47 6.71
C VAL A 60 -4.85 -14.82 7.98
N GLU A 61 -3.62 -15.17 8.34
CA GLU A 61 -2.84 -14.40 9.31
C GLU A 61 -1.96 -13.38 8.57
N PRO A 62 -2.10 -12.07 8.86
CA PRO A 62 -1.45 -10.99 8.10
C PRO A 62 0.04 -11.15 7.85
N THR A 63 0.84 -11.25 8.91
CA THR A 63 2.30 -11.27 8.80
C THR A 63 2.81 -12.58 8.16
N PRO A 64 2.37 -13.78 8.61
CA PRO A 64 2.75 -15.03 7.95
C PRO A 64 2.34 -15.11 6.48
N PHE A 65 1.16 -14.56 6.13
CA PHE A 65 0.69 -14.52 4.75
C PHE A 65 1.63 -13.74 3.84
N ILE A 66 2.09 -12.55 4.28
CA ILE A 66 3.05 -11.73 3.53
C ILE A 66 4.39 -12.46 3.38
N PHE A 67 4.95 -12.97 4.48
CA PHE A 67 6.24 -13.65 4.45
C PHE A 67 6.24 -14.86 3.51
N LYS A 68 5.17 -15.66 3.55
CA LYS A 68 4.98 -16.77 2.61
C LYS A 68 4.85 -16.29 1.16
N LYS A 69 4.08 -15.23 0.90
CA LYS A 69 3.88 -14.67 -0.46
C LYS A 69 5.19 -14.20 -1.10
N PHE A 70 6.11 -13.67 -0.30
CA PHE A 70 7.37 -13.12 -0.78
C PHE A 70 8.57 -14.04 -0.59
N GLU A 71 8.38 -15.25 -0.06
CA GLU A 71 9.46 -16.21 0.22
C GLU A 71 10.56 -15.58 1.10
N ILE A 72 10.15 -14.89 2.16
CA ILE A 72 11.03 -14.29 3.17
C ILE A 72 10.67 -14.83 4.55
N ASP A 73 11.60 -14.74 5.49
CA ASP A 73 11.34 -14.99 6.90
C ASP A 73 11.36 -13.68 7.73
N SER A 74 11.03 -13.80 9.02
CA SER A 74 11.00 -12.65 9.92
C SER A 74 12.37 -12.03 10.17
N ALA A 75 13.43 -12.83 10.20
CA ALA A 75 14.79 -12.35 10.48
C ALA A 75 15.29 -11.55 9.28
N GLN A 76 15.16 -12.11 8.07
CA GLN A 76 15.50 -11.44 6.83
C GLN A 76 14.76 -10.10 6.68
N PHE A 77 13.46 -10.06 7.01
CA PHE A 77 12.69 -8.82 7.00
C PHE A 77 13.24 -7.79 7.99
N VAL A 78 13.47 -8.18 9.25
CA VAL A 78 13.96 -7.27 10.29
C VAL A 78 15.36 -6.72 9.98
N ASP A 79 16.25 -7.57 9.49
CA ASP A 79 17.62 -7.17 9.12
C ASP A 79 17.61 -6.19 7.93
N SER A 80 16.76 -6.47 6.94
CA SER A 80 16.58 -5.57 5.78
C SER A 80 15.94 -4.25 6.18
N ASP A 81 14.90 -4.30 7.01
CA ASP A 81 14.21 -3.11 7.52
C ASP A 81 15.17 -2.22 8.32
N ARG A 82 15.98 -2.81 9.21
CA ARG A 82 17.01 -2.09 9.97
C ARG A 82 18.07 -1.47 9.05
N TYR A 83 18.54 -2.21 8.05
CA TYR A 83 19.49 -1.68 7.07
C TYR A 83 18.93 -0.46 6.35
N TYR A 84 17.70 -0.54 5.83
CA TYR A 84 17.09 0.58 5.13
C TYR A 84 16.76 1.76 6.06
N ALA A 85 16.28 1.50 7.27
CA ALA A 85 16.04 2.53 8.27
C ALA A 85 17.32 3.32 8.65
N SER A 86 18.50 2.71 8.52
CA SER A 86 19.79 3.40 8.68
C SER A 86 20.13 4.38 7.53
N LYS A 87 19.35 4.35 6.43
CA LYS A 87 19.51 5.20 5.24
C LYS A 87 18.25 6.04 5.02
N PRO A 88 18.03 7.12 5.80
CA PRO A 88 16.74 7.81 5.87
C PRO A 88 16.19 8.29 4.53
N LEU A 89 17.03 8.86 3.65
CA LEU A 89 16.59 9.33 2.34
C LEU A 89 16.14 8.19 1.42
N GLN A 90 16.83 7.05 1.45
CA GLN A 90 16.45 5.86 0.69
C GLN A 90 15.15 5.27 1.24
N TYR A 91 15.03 5.19 2.57
CA TYR A 91 13.84 4.67 3.23
C TYR A 91 12.60 5.54 2.98
N GLU A 92 12.75 6.86 3.09
CA GLU A 92 11.70 7.82 2.75
C GLU A 92 11.23 7.66 1.30
N ASN A 93 12.16 7.51 0.35
CA ASN A 93 11.83 7.31 -1.05
C ASN A 93 11.02 6.02 -1.28
N MET A 94 11.34 4.93 -0.57
CA MET A 94 10.53 3.72 -0.62
C MET A 94 9.09 3.96 -0.15
N TYR A 95 8.89 4.66 0.97
CA TYR A 95 7.54 4.99 1.45
C TYR A 95 6.78 5.93 0.52
N LYS A 96 7.45 6.93 -0.07
CA LYS A 96 6.84 7.80 -1.09
C LYS A 96 6.38 7.02 -2.32
N LYS A 97 7.16 6.02 -2.75
CA LYS A 97 6.77 5.11 -3.84
C LYS A 97 5.54 4.28 -3.45
N VAL A 98 5.50 3.74 -2.22
CA VAL A 98 4.31 3.04 -1.71
C VAL A 98 3.08 3.94 -1.69
N GLU A 99 3.20 5.18 -1.21
CA GLU A 99 2.11 6.15 -1.15
C GLU A 99 1.59 6.48 -2.56
N SER A 100 2.49 6.76 -3.50
CA SER A 100 2.14 7.02 -4.91
C SER A 100 1.42 5.83 -5.55
N ASP A 101 1.93 4.61 -5.37
CA ASP A 101 1.30 3.39 -5.89
C ASP A 101 -0.11 3.19 -5.34
N LEU A 102 -0.30 3.41 -4.04
CA LEU A 102 -1.60 3.26 -3.38
C LEU A 102 -2.59 4.34 -3.82
N GLU A 103 -2.13 5.57 -4.02
CA GLU A 103 -2.95 6.67 -4.50
C GLU A 103 -3.41 6.43 -5.94
N GLU A 104 -2.53 5.95 -6.82
CA GLU A 104 -2.89 5.56 -8.18
C GLU A 104 -3.96 4.45 -8.17
N GLN A 105 -3.78 3.42 -7.33
CA GLN A 105 -4.76 2.35 -7.17
C GLN A 105 -6.09 2.87 -6.65
N ARG A 106 -6.09 3.78 -5.68
CA ARG A 106 -7.30 4.42 -5.15
C ARG A 106 -8.07 5.14 -6.25
N LEU A 107 -7.39 6.00 -7.00
CA LEU A 107 -7.98 6.76 -8.10
C LEU A 107 -8.58 5.85 -9.18
N LYS A 108 -7.86 4.78 -9.53
CA LYS A 108 -8.36 3.76 -10.47
C LYS A 108 -9.63 3.09 -9.97
N LEU A 109 -9.64 2.63 -8.71
CA LEU A 109 -10.81 1.98 -8.10
C LEU A 109 -12.02 2.93 -8.01
N GLU A 110 -11.79 4.21 -7.72
CA GLU A 110 -12.84 5.23 -7.70
C GLU A 110 -13.43 5.50 -9.08
N ALA A 111 -12.58 5.60 -10.11
CA ALA A 111 -13.03 5.77 -11.49
C ALA A 111 -13.89 4.56 -11.93
N GLU A 112 -13.41 3.35 -11.67
CA GLU A 112 -14.15 2.12 -11.96
C GLU A 112 -15.48 2.06 -11.20
N LYS A 113 -15.51 2.47 -9.93
CA LYS A 113 -16.73 2.53 -9.13
C LYS A 113 -17.73 3.51 -9.73
N LYS A 114 -17.31 4.72 -10.13
CA LYS A 114 -18.18 5.71 -10.78
C LYS A 114 -18.83 5.16 -12.05
N VAL A 115 -18.04 4.49 -12.91
CA VAL A 115 -18.56 3.85 -14.13
C VAL A 115 -19.60 2.78 -13.79
N ARG A 116 -19.31 1.89 -12.83
CA ARG A 116 -20.27 0.85 -12.39
C ARG A 116 -21.55 1.46 -11.84
N ASP A 117 -21.45 2.49 -11.00
CA ASP A 117 -22.60 3.15 -10.40
C ASP A 117 -23.46 3.80 -11.49
N SER A 118 -22.87 4.51 -12.45
CA SER A 118 -23.59 5.09 -13.59
C SER A 118 -24.29 4.02 -14.45
N LEU A 119 -23.62 2.90 -14.76
CA LEU A 119 -24.24 1.79 -15.50
C LEU A 119 -25.42 1.18 -14.73
N SER A 120 -25.27 0.98 -13.42
CA SER A 120 -26.34 0.42 -12.58
C SER A 120 -27.58 1.33 -12.52
N LEU A 121 -27.40 2.65 -12.55
CA LEU A 121 -28.50 3.62 -12.60
C LEU A 121 -29.24 3.54 -13.93
N VAL A 122 -28.52 3.42 -15.05
CA VAL A 122 -29.10 3.22 -16.38
C VAL A 122 -29.88 1.91 -16.46
N GLU A 123 -29.33 0.81 -15.95
CA GLU A 123 -30.01 -0.50 -15.91
C GLU A 123 -31.29 -0.46 -15.07
N LYS A 124 -31.25 0.13 -13.88
CA LYS A 124 -32.44 0.32 -13.04
C LYS A 124 -33.49 1.19 -13.74
N SER A 125 -33.06 2.22 -14.46
CA SER A 125 -33.96 3.11 -15.20
C SER A 125 -34.63 2.40 -16.38
N LYS A 126 -33.88 1.61 -17.16
CA LYS A 126 -34.42 0.78 -18.24
C LYS A 126 -35.43 -0.25 -17.71
N LYS A 127 -35.10 -0.96 -16.63
CA LYS A 127 -36.00 -1.92 -15.99
C LYS A 127 -37.31 -1.27 -15.53
N ASN A 128 -37.25 -0.05 -14.97
CA ASN A 128 -38.45 0.69 -14.56
C ASN A 128 -39.30 1.16 -15.76
N ILE A 129 -38.68 1.51 -16.89
CA ILE A 129 -39.38 1.85 -18.13
C ILE A 129 -40.09 0.61 -18.70
N ASP A 130 -39.43 -0.55 -18.73
CA ASP A 130 -40.02 -1.80 -19.22
C ASP A 130 -41.18 -2.29 -18.35
N ILE A 131 -41.11 -2.09 -17.02
CA ILE A 131 -42.21 -2.38 -16.09
C ILE A 131 -43.41 -1.45 -16.36
N LYS A 132 -43.18 -0.13 -16.48
CA LYS A 132 -44.26 0.83 -16.82
C LYS A 132 -44.87 0.58 -18.21
N ALA A 133 -44.06 0.14 -19.18
CA ALA A 133 -44.54 -0.21 -20.51
C ALA A 133 -45.47 -1.43 -20.46
N LYS A 134 -45.16 -2.45 -19.65
CA LYS A 134 -46.06 -3.61 -19.45
C LYS A 134 -47.36 -3.26 -18.74
N ASP A 135 -47.32 -2.40 -17.72
CA ASP A 135 -48.52 -1.99 -16.97
C ASP A 135 -49.47 -1.11 -17.81
N SER A 136 -48.92 -0.27 -18.70
CA SER A 136 -49.71 0.56 -19.63
C SER A 136 -50.33 -0.23 -20.79
N VAL A 137 -49.75 -1.37 -21.16
CA VAL A 137 -50.34 -2.28 -22.16
C VAL A 137 -51.45 -3.14 -21.54
N SER A 138 -51.30 -3.59 -20.28
CA SER A 138 -52.33 -4.38 -19.58
C SER A 138 -53.59 -3.59 -19.22
N SER A 139 -53.50 -2.26 -19.07
CA SER A 139 -54.64 -1.40 -18.75
C SER A 139 -55.46 -0.95 -19.97
N LYS A 140 -54.92 -1.08 -21.19
CA LYS A 140 -55.65 -0.76 -22.45
C LYS A 140 -56.48 -1.91 -23.00
N SER A 141 -56.32 -3.14 -22.51
CA SER A 141 -57.07 -4.31 -22.99
C SER A 141 -58.40 -4.57 -22.27
N VAL A 142 -58.82 -3.70 -21.34
CA VAL A 142 -60.06 -3.87 -20.53
C VAL A 142 -61.23 -2.98 -21.00
N GLN A 143 -61.01 -2.08 -21.96
CA GLN A 143 -62.08 -1.29 -22.59
C GLN A 143 -62.32 -1.75 -24.01
N LYS A 144 -63.00 -2.89 -24.17
CA LYS A 144 -63.82 -3.17 -25.36
C LYS A 144 -64.95 -4.12 -25.02
#